data_AF-A0A2T4WI26-F1
#
_entry.id   AF-A0A2T4WI26-F1
#
_cell.length_a   1.000
_cell.length_b   1.000
_cell.length_c   1.000
_cell.angle_alpha   90.00
_cell.angle_beta   90.00
_cell.angle_gamma   90.00
#
_symmetry.space_group_name_H-M   'P 1'
#
loop_
_entity.id
_entity.type
_entity.pdbx_description
1 polymer ?
#
loop_
_entity_poly.entity_id
_entity_poly.type
_entity_poly.pdbx_seq_one_letter_code
_entity_poly.pdbx_strand_id
1 'polypeptide(L)'
;MSALISLLEKQKKREWYIAFDIPAKEKNAEWLTMRMMEDSAADFCETMQAFLPNNAKLVRNEVKLTNYKSASPSSKMKIRAQISATNNRSYVLRMHCHELNHKGQMNKIARVEYHYIEKRF
;
A
#
# COMPACT_ATOMS: atom_id res chain seq x y z
N MET A 1 14.27 6.01 16.15
CA MET A 1 13.24 5.08 15.62
C MET A 1 11.88 5.71 15.92
N SER A 2 10.97 5.84 14.94
CA SER A 2 9.68 6.53 15.16
C SER A 2 8.78 5.72 16.11
N ALA A 3 8.15 6.40 17.08
CA ALA A 3 7.27 5.80 18.07
C ALA A 3 6.05 5.12 17.43
N LEU A 4 5.52 5.69 16.34
CA LEU A 4 4.42 5.11 15.57
C LEU A 4 4.81 3.75 14.99
N ILE A 5 6.00 3.63 14.40
CA ILE A 5 6.48 2.37 13.81
C ILE A 5 6.63 1.30 14.88
N SER A 6 7.27 1.64 16.01
CA SER A 6 7.42 0.70 17.11
C SER A 6 6.07 0.22 17.67
N LEU A 7 5.05 1.08 17.67
CA LEU A 7 3.69 0.70 18.09
C LEU A 7 3.01 -0.22 17.07
N LEU A 8 3.10 0.12 15.78
CA LEU A 8 2.57 -0.71 14.69
C LEU A 8 3.24 -2.10 14.64
N GLU A 9 4.54 -2.18 14.92
CA GLU A 9 5.26 -3.45 15.04
C GLU A 9 4.75 -4.29 16.18
N LYS A 10 4.59 -3.70 17.38
CA LYS A 10 4.03 -4.39 18.55
C LYS A 10 2.63 -4.93 18.28
N GLN A 11 1.82 -4.20 17.51
CA GLN A 11 0.47 -4.64 17.13
C GLN A 11 0.41 -5.50 15.87
N LYS A 12 1.55 -5.83 15.24
CA LYS A 12 1.61 -6.58 13.97
C LYS A 12 0.81 -5.93 12.82
N LYS A 13 0.65 -4.61 12.86
CA LYS A 13 -0.06 -3.79 11.86
C LYS A 13 0.87 -3.02 10.92
N ARG A 14 2.17 -3.34 10.95
CA ARG A 14 3.18 -2.71 10.07
C ARG A 14 3.09 -3.20 8.61
N GLU A 15 2.54 -4.39 8.42
CA GLU A 15 2.36 -4.99 7.09
C GLU A 15 0.89 -5.35 6.88
N TRP A 16 0.43 -5.22 5.64
CA TRP A 16 -0.91 -5.62 5.25
C TRP A 16 -0.87 -6.39 3.93
N TYR A 17 -1.77 -7.35 3.79
CA TYR A 17 -1.89 -8.22 2.64
C TYR A 17 -3.35 -8.27 2.22
N ILE A 18 -3.59 -8.00 0.94
CA ILE A 18 -4.91 -8.05 0.33
C ILE A 18 -4.78 -8.87 -0.95
N ALA A 19 -5.76 -9.74 -1.21
CA ALA A 19 -5.85 -10.47 -2.46
C ALA A 19 -7.18 -10.13 -3.13
N PHE A 20 -7.16 -9.97 -4.45
CA PHE A 20 -8.34 -9.68 -5.25
C PHE A 20 -8.19 -10.33 -6.63
N ASP A 21 -9.30 -10.55 -7.32
CA ASP A 21 -9.31 -11.14 -8.66
C ASP A 21 -9.64 -10.07 -9.70
N ILE A 22 -8.94 -10.08 -10.83
CA ILE A 22 -9.25 -9.23 -11.98
C ILE A 22 -10.29 -9.95 -12.85
N PRO A 23 -11.48 -9.35 -13.11
CA PRO A 23 -12.49 -9.98 -13.93
C PRO A 23 -12.01 -10.19 -15.38
N ALA A 24 -12.36 -11.34 -15.97
CA ALA A 24 -12.03 -11.68 -17.36
C ALA A 24 -12.56 -10.67 -18.40
N LYS A 25 -13.68 -10.02 -18.08
CA LYS A 25 -14.40 -9.10 -18.98
C LYS A 25 -13.96 -7.64 -18.84
N GLU A 26 -13.05 -7.34 -17.90
CA GLU A 26 -12.62 -5.98 -17.64
C GLU A 26 -11.63 -5.53 -18.71
N LYS A 27 -12.02 -4.53 -19.53
CA LYS A 27 -11.15 -3.99 -20.57
C LYS A 27 -9.97 -3.18 -20.03
N ASN A 28 -9.97 -2.85 -18.74
CA ASN A 28 -8.96 -1.99 -18.11
C ASN A 28 -8.44 -2.57 -16.78
N ALA A 29 -7.84 -3.75 -16.86
CA ALA A 29 -7.21 -4.45 -15.74
C ALA A 29 -6.14 -3.60 -15.01
N GLU A 30 -5.42 -2.74 -15.74
CA GLU A 30 -4.43 -1.83 -15.16
C GLU A 30 -5.07 -0.77 -14.27
N TRP A 31 -6.14 -0.12 -14.75
CA TRP A 31 -6.87 0.87 -13.96
C TRP A 31 -7.48 0.24 -12.71
N LEU A 32 -8.09 -0.95 -12.83
CA LEU A 32 -8.64 -1.66 -11.68
C LEU A 32 -7.55 -1.98 -10.65
N THR A 33 -6.38 -2.42 -11.12
CA THR A 33 -5.23 -2.70 -10.25
C THR A 33 -4.77 -1.45 -9.51
N MET A 34 -4.61 -0.33 -10.21
CA MET A 34 -4.19 0.94 -9.60
C MET A 34 -5.23 1.46 -8.62
N ARG A 35 -6.52 1.36 -8.96
CA ARG A 35 -7.61 1.74 -8.07
C ARG A 35 -7.59 0.91 -6.78
N MET A 36 -7.48 -0.41 -6.89
CA MET A 36 -7.40 -1.29 -5.72
C MET A 36 -6.18 -0.98 -4.85
N MET A 37 -5.05 -0.61 -5.45
CA MET A 37 -3.88 -0.14 -4.70
C MET A 37 -4.15 1.17 -3.96
N GLU A 38 -4.80 2.13 -4.60
CA GLU A 38 -5.14 3.43 -3.99
C GLU A 38 -6.13 3.27 -2.84
N ASP A 39 -7.21 2.50 -3.05
CA ASP A 39 -8.23 2.23 -2.04
C ASP A 39 -7.59 1.53 -0.82
N SER A 40 -6.76 0.51 -1.07
CA SER A 40 -6.00 -0.17 -0.01
C SER A 40 -5.00 0.75 0.70
N ALA A 41 -4.43 1.74 0.00
CA ALA A 41 -3.53 2.72 0.59
C ALA A 41 -4.27 3.66 1.54
N ALA A 42 -5.48 4.06 1.16
CA ALA A 42 -6.35 4.92 1.95
C ALA A 42 -6.75 4.22 3.25
N ASP A 43 -7.25 2.98 3.16
CA ASP A 43 -7.62 2.17 4.33
C ASP A 43 -6.44 1.99 5.30
N PHE A 44 -5.24 1.79 4.74
CA PHE A 44 -4.06 1.62 5.59
C PHE A 44 -3.66 2.95 6.23
N CYS A 45 -3.77 4.05 5.49
CA CYS A 45 -3.56 5.39 6.03
C CYS A 45 -4.50 5.71 7.19
N GLU A 46 -5.78 5.37 7.08
CA GLU A 46 -6.75 5.54 8.17
C GLU A 46 -6.36 4.72 9.40
N THR A 47 -5.99 3.46 9.19
CA THR A 47 -5.49 2.59 10.27
C THR A 47 -4.27 3.21 10.96
N MET A 48 -3.33 3.78 10.19
CA MET A 48 -2.14 4.43 10.75
C MET A 48 -2.46 5.73 11.48
N GLN A 49 -3.40 6.52 10.98
CA GLN A 49 -3.87 7.75 11.63
C GLN A 49 -4.52 7.47 12.97
N ALA A 50 -5.23 6.35 13.13
CA ALA A 50 -5.83 5.95 14.41
C ALA A 50 -4.79 5.70 15.53
N PHE A 51 -3.51 5.52 15.19
CA PHE A 51 -2.41 5.37 16.15
C PHE A 51 -1.65 6.65 16.44
N LEU A 52 -1.95 7.73 15.72
CA LEU A 52 -1.37 9.03 16.01
C LEU A 52 -2.09 9.70 17.19
N PRO A 53 -1.40 10.60 17.91
CA PRO A 53 -2.05 11.48 18.86
C PRO A 53 -3.16 12.32 18.19
N ASN A 54 -4.21 12.66 18.93
CA ASN A 54 -5.36 13.43 18.42
C ASN A 54 -5.00 14.80 17.80
N ASN A 55 -3.83 15.36 18.14
CA ASN A 55 -3.32 16.61 17.60
C ASN A 55 -2.34 16.44 16.43
N ALA A 56 -2.33 15.26 15.80
CA ALA A 56 -1.44 14.93 14.69
C ALA A 56 -2.21 14.22 13.58
N LYS A 57 -1.82 14.49 12.32
CA LYS A 57 -2.35 13.79 11.14
C LYS A 57 -1.26 13.48 10.15
N LEU A 58 -1.45 12.42 9.37
CA LEU A 58 -0.61 12.12 8.22
C LEU A 58 -1.10 12.92 7.02
N VAL A 59 -0.20 13.71 6.43
CA VAL A 59 -0.47 14.42 5.17
C VAL A 59 0.40 13.80 4.08
N ARG A 60 -0.25 13.36 3.00
CA ARG A 60 0.44 12.84 1.82
C ARG A 60 1.20 13.99 1.15
N ASN A 61 2.50 13.79 0.95
CA ASN A 61 3.40 14.78 0.36
C ASN A 61 3.79 14.41 -1.07
N GLU A 62 4.03 13.12 -1.33
CA GLU A 62 4.52 12.64 -2.61
C GLU A 62 3.99 11.23 -2.88
N VAL A 63 3.75 10.92 -4.16
CA VAL A 63 3.38 9.58 -4.63
C VAL A 63 4.31 9.19 -5.77
N LYS A 64 4.92 8.00 -5.68
CA LYS A 64 5.75 7.44 -6.75
C LYS A 64 5.12 6.14 -7.23
N LEU A 65 4.74 6.11 -8.49
CA LEU A 65 4.27 4.89 -9.16
C LEU A 65 5.42 4.31 -10.00
N THR A 66 5.58 2.99 -9.94
CA THR A 66 6.47 2.24 -10.81
C THR A 66 5.72 1.03 -11.34
N ASN A 67 5.51 1.01 -12.65
CA ASN A 67 4.92 -0.13 -13.35
C ASN A 67 6.05 -1.01 -13.90
N TYR A 68 5.98 -2.30 -13.63
CA TYR A 68 6.95 -3.29 -14.12
C TYR A 68 6.39 -4.09 -15.28
N LYS A 69 5.09 -4.42 -15.23
CA LYS A 69 4.39 -5.22 -16.23
C LYS A 69 2.90 -4.88 -16.21
N SER A 70 2.22 -5.05 -17.33
CA SER A 70 0.76 -5.01 -17.41
C SER A 70 0.12 -6.20 -16.68
N ALA A 71 -1.02 -5.96 -16.03
CA ALA A 71 -1.80 -6.99 -15.37
C ALA A 71 -2.54 -7.87 -16.40
N SER A 72 -2.48 -9.20 -16.26
CA SER A 72 -3.22 -10.07 -17.17
C SER A 72 -4.71 -10.11 -16.79
N PRO A 73 -5.64 -10.19 -17.76
CA PRO A 73 -7.04 -10.46 -17.48
C PRO A 73 -7.22 -11.81 -16.77
N SER A 74 -8.27 -11.95 -15.95
CA SER A 74 -8.57 -13.19 -15.20
C SER A 74 -7.47 -13.64 -14.24
N SER A 75 -6.59 -12.71 -13.83
CA SER A 75 -5.50 -13.02 -12.92
C SER A 75 -5.90 -12.76 -11.46
N LYS A 76 -5.29 -13.55 -10.57
CA LYS A 76 -5.38 -13.32 -9.14
C LYS A 76 -4.24 -12.39 -8.73
N MET A 77 -4.59 -11.30 -8.06
CA MET A 77 -3.66 -10.28 -7.63
C MET A 77 -3.48 -10.31 -6.12
N LYS A 78 -2.29 -9.93 -5.67
CA LYS A 78 -1.93 -9.79 -4.26
C LYS A 78 -1.20 -8.48 -4.03
N ILE A 79 -1.79 -7.62 -3.22
CA ILE A 79 -1.17 -6.40 -2.72
C ILE A 79 -0.49 -6.71 -1.40
N ARG A 80 0.78 -6.35 -1.29
CA ARG A 80 1.52 -6.28 -0.03
C ARG A 80 1.82 -4.82 0.27
N ALA A 81 1.35 -4.34 1.40
CA ALA A 81 1.63 -3.01 1.89
C ALA A 81 2.57 -3.08 3.10
N GLN A 82 3.52 -2.15 3.18
CA GLN A 82 4.47 -2.05 4.29
C GLN A 82 4.76 -0.58 4.58
N ILE A 83 4.64 -0.18 5.85
CA ILE A 83 5.09 1.14 6.29
C ILE A 83 6.50 1.09 6.88
N SER A 84 7.27 2.12 6.58
CA SER A 84 8.56 2.42 7.20
C SER A 84 8.65 3.91 7.55
N ALA A 85 9.39 4.24 8.61
CA ALA A 85 9.75 5.62 8.89
C ALA A 85 11.01 6.00 8.10
N THR A 86 11.00 7.16 7.45
CA THR A 86 12.21 7.76 6.87
C THR A 86 12.90 8.68 7.86
N ASN A 87 12.14 9.31 8.75
CA ASN A 87 12.64 10.04 9.92
C ASN A 87 11.59 9.96 11.06
N ASN A 88 11.72 10.78 12.10
CA ASN A 88 10.82 10.71 13.26
C ASN A 88 9.35 11.12 12.96
N ARG A 89 9.09 11.86 11.87
CA ARG A 89 7.77 12.41 11.49
C ARG A 89 7.43 12.22 10.02
N SER A 90 8.18 11.39 9.32
CA SER A 90 7.99 11.11 7.90
C SER A 90 7.99 9.62 7.69
N TYR A 91 7.06 9.18 6.86
CA TYR A 91 6.73 7.78 6.68
C TYR A 91 6.59 7.49 5.19
N VAL A 92 6.97 6.28 4.81
CA VAL A 92 6.77 5.77 3.46
C VAL A 92 5.97 4.50 3.57
N LEU A 93 4.77 4.54 2.99
CA LEU A 93 3.93 3.39 2.75
C LEU A 93 4.27 2.85 1.36
N ARG A 94 4.89 1.67 1.31
CA ARG A 94 5.19 0.96 0.08
C ARG A 94 4.13 -0.08 -0.18
N MET A 95 3.55 -0.05 -1.36
CA MET A 95 2.56 -1.01 -1.83
C MET A 95 3.11 -1.73 -3.04
N HIS A 96 3.12 -3.04 -3.00
CA HIS A 96 3.58 -3.89 -4.08
C HIS A 96 2.42 -4.77 -4.54
N CYS A 97 2.02 -4.62 -5.78
CA CYS A 97 1.04 -5.49 -6.41
C CYS A 97 1.76 -6.60 -7.18
N HIS A 98 1.34 -7.83 -6.92
CA HIS A 98 1.85 -9.03 -7.56
C HIS A 98 0.72 -9.80 -8.21
N GLU A 99 0.96 -10.28 -9.40
CA GLU A 99 0.13 -11.29 -10.06
C GLU A 99 0.57 -12.68 -9.60
N LEU A 100 -0.40 -13.52 -9.26
CA LEU A 100 -0.18 -14.94 -8.96
C LEU A 100 -0.35 -15.75 -10.25
N ASN A 101 0.71 -16.44 -10.65
CA ASN A 101 0.63 -17.36 -11.78
C ASN A 101 -0.01 -18.70 -11.37
N HIS A 102 -0.33 -19.55 -12.36
CA HIS A 102 -0.90 -20.89 -12.13
C HIS A 102 -0.01 -21.82 -11.28
N LYS A 103 1.28 -21.50 -11.12
CA LYS A 103 2.24 -22.21 -10.27
C LYS A 103 2.36 -21.59 -8.86
N GLY A 104 1.57 -20.58 -8.54
CA GLY A 104 1.58 -19.86 -7.26
C GLY A 104 2.75 -18.88 -7.08
N GLN A 105 3.56 -18.63 -8.11
CA GLN A 105 4.65 -17.66 -8.06
C GLN A 105 4.11 -16.24 -8.20
N MET A 106 4.75 -15.30 -7.49
CA MET A 106 4.39 -13.88 -7.49
C MET A 106 5.21 -13.10 -8.51
N ASN A 107 4.55 -12.57 -9.53
CA ASN A 107 5.15 -11.68 -10.51
C ASN A 107 4.86 -10.22 -10.13
N LYS A 108 5.89 -9.39 -9.97
CA LYS A 108 5.69 -7.96 -9.67
C LYS A 108 5.05 -7.25 -10.86
N ILE A 109 3.91 -6.59 -10.62
CA ILE A 109 3.17 -5.83 -11.64
C ILE A 109 3.40 -4.34 -11.44
N ALA A 110 3.15 -3.85 -10.22
CA ALA A 110 3.28 -2.44 -9.90
C ALA A 110 3.79 -2.25 -8.48
N ARG A 111 4.43 -1.10 -8.24
CA ARG A 111 4.78 -0.60 -6.92
C ARG A 111 4.32 0.85 -6.82
N VAL A 112 3.72 1.19 -5.69
CA VAL A 112 3.43 2.57 -5.33
C VAL A 112 4.10 2.89 -4.00
N GLU A 113 4.72 4.06 -3.91
CA GLU A 113 5.23 4.61 -2.66
C GLU A 113 4.46 5.89 -2.33
N TYR A 114 3.80 5.88 -1.19
CA TYR A 114 3.13 7.06 -0.63
C TYR A 114 3.99 7.62 0.49
N HIS A 115 4.44 8.85 0.31
CA HIS A 115 5.22 9.57 1.30
C HIS A 115 4.29 10.43 2.15
N TYR A 116 4.32 10.22 3.45
CA TYR A 116 3.51 10.94 4.42
C TYR A 116 4.39 11.74 5.38
N ILE A 117 3.90 12.90 5.79
CA ILE A 117 4.49 13.74 6.83
C ILE A 117 3.46 13.91 7.94
N GLU A 118 3.86 13.68 9.18
CA GLU A 118 3.09 13.99 10.38
C GLU A 118 3.05 15.52 10.56
N LYS A 119 1.86 16.10 10.38
CA LYS A 119 1.59 17.50 10.72
C LYS A 119 0.82 17.56 12.03
N ARG A 120 1.30 18.38 12.95
CA ARG A 120 0.62 18.67 14.22
C ARG A 120 -0.14 19.99 14.12
N PHE A 121 -1.22 20.08 14.88
CA PHE A 121 -2.09 21.25 14.96
C PHE A 121 -2.48 21.52 16.41
#